data_AF-H3SGT0-F1
#
_entry.id   AF-H3SGT0-F1
#
_cell.length_a   1.000
_cell.length_b   1.000
_cell.length_c   1.000
_cell.angle_alpha   90.00
_cell.angle_beta   90.00
_cell.angle_gamma   90.00
#
_symmetry.space_group_name_H-M   'P 1'
#
loop_
_entity.id
_entity.type
_entity.pdbx_description
1 polymer ?
#
loop_
_entity_poly.entity_id
_entity_poly.type
_entity_poly.pdbx_seq_one_letter_code
_entity_poly.pdbx_strand_id
1 'polypeptide(L)'
;MNMGVAYGRPYKDILEDLVAAVALIPDGYHFFDMGQEEWEALGEQERHEVLEALADDVFYGLGQERLLFIGSGSVQYDPEFHLIEVVVDSATVANIALT
;
A
#
# COMPACT_ATOMS: atom_id res chain seq x y z
N MET A 1 -19.68 11.03 7.61
CA MET A 1 -18.42 11.64 8.08
C MET A 1 -17.30 10.75 7.57
N ASN A 2 -16.67 11.16 6.46
CA ASN A 2 -15.45 10.53 5.97
C ASN A 2 -14.37 10.82 7.00
N MET A 3 -14.03 9.86 7.84
CA MET A 3 -12.83 9.96 8.66
C MET A 3 -11.80 9.08 7.98
N GLY A 4 -10.66 9.68 7.61
CA GLY A 4 -9.54 8.98 7.01
C GLY A 4 -8.95 7.91 7.94
N VAL A 5 -7.87 7.28 7.52
CA VAL A 5 -7.15 6.31 8.36
C VAL A 5 -6.69 7.00 9.65
N ALA A 6 -7.09 6.46 10.80
CA ALA A 6 -6.73 7.00 12.10
C ALA A 6 -5.42 6.35 12.57
N TYR A 7 -4.45 7.15 12.96
CA TYR A 7 -3.13 6.69 13.36
C TYR A 7 -2.57 7.48 14.55
N GLY A 8 -1.73 6.84 15.36
CA GLY A 8 -1.12 7.35 16.59
C GLY A 8 0.41 7.41 16.57
N ARG A 9 1.07 6.95 15.50
CA ARG A 9 2.54 7.01 15.33
C ARG A 9 2.93 7.93 14.15
N PRO A 10 4.21 8.27 13.95
CA PRO A 10 4.62 9.15 12.86
C PRO A 10 4.17 8.62 11.50
N TYR A 11 3.52 9.49 10.71
CA TYR A 11 3.02 9.13 9.37
C TYR A 11 4.13 8.59 8.46
N LYS A 12 5.32 9.19 8.54
CA LYS A 12 6.48 8.77 7.76
C LYS A 12 6.83 7.30 8.01
N ASP A 13 6.82 6.86 9.27
CA ASP A 13 7.17 5.47 9.60
C ASP A 13 6.08 4.50 9.11
N ILE A 14 4.81 4.90 9.13
CA ILE A 14 3.70 4.12 8.55
C ILE A 14 3.87 4.01 7.04
N LEU A 15 4.22 5.12 6.38
CA LEU A 15 4.42 5.15 4.94
C LEU A 15 5.62 4.27 4.54
N GLU A 16 6.72 4.31 5.26
CA GLU A 16 7.88 3.42 5.04
C GLU A 16 7.49 1.94 5.18
N ASP A 17 6.74 1.58 6.23
CA ASP A 17 6.23 0.22 6.43
C ASP A 17 5.29 -0.19 5.28
N LEU A 18 4.43 0.72 4.83
CA LEU A 18 3.47 0.48 3.75
C LEU A 18 4.16 0.35 2.39
N VAL A 19 5.18 1.16 2.10
CA VAL A 19 6.04 1.03 0.90
C VAL A 19 6.67 -0.35 0.83
N ALA A 20 7.25 -0.81 1.96
CA ALA A 20 7.83 -2.14 2.04
C ALA A 20 6.78 -3.24 1.83
N ALA A 21 5.55 -3.04 2.32
CA ALA A 21 4.47 -4.00 2.19
C ALA A 21 3.89 -4.07 0.77
N VAL A 22 3.61 -2.93 0.13
CA VAL A 22 3.07 -2.90 -1.25
C VAL A 22 4.11 -3.37 -2.28
N ALA A 23 5.40 -3.26 -1.98
CA ALA A 23 6.47 -3.85 -2.79
C ALA A 23 6.41 -5.38 -2.87
N LEU A 24 5.68 -6.04 -1.95
CA LEU A 24 5.46 -7.49 -1.97
C LEU A 24 4.35 -7.89 -2.96
N ILE A 25 3.59 -6.93 -3.49
CA ILE A 25 2.58 -7.15 -4.53
C ILE A 25 3.30 -7.11 -5.89
N PRO A 26 3.45 -8.24 -6.60
CA PRO A 26 4.32 -8.32 -7.78
C PRO A 26 3.95 -7.38 -8.91
N ASP A 27 2.66 -7.10 -9.05
CA ASP A 27 2.04 -6.35 -10.14
C ASP A 27 1.34 -5.08 -9.66
N GLY A 28 1.77 -4.54 -8.51
CA GLY A 28 1.20 -3.33 -7.92
C GLY A 28 1.33 -2.08 -8.80
N TYR A 29 2.31 -2.04 -9.70
CA TYR A 29 2.50 -0.96 -10.68
C TYR A 29 1.31 -0.81 -11.65
N HIS A 30 0.49 -1.86 -11.85
CA HIS A 30 -0.73 -1.75 -12.65
C HIS A 30 -1.75 -0.76 -12.08
N PHE A 31 -1.64 -0.40 -10.79
CA PHE A 31 -2.46 0.65 -10.19
C PHE A 31 -2.29 2.01 -10.88
N PHE A 32 -1.13 2.26 -11.50
CA PHE A 32 -0.83 3.48 -12.26
C PHE A 32 -0.97 3.30 -13.77
N ASP A 33 -1.73 2.30 -14.23
CA ASP A 33 -1.83 1.90 -15.65
C ASP A 33 -0.47 1.57 -16.29
N MET A 34 0.55 1.29 -15.47
CA MET A 34 1.91 0.97 -15.93
C MET A 34 1.98 -0.49 -16.38
N GLY A 35 2.67 -0.74 -17.49
CA GLY A 35 2.94 -2.08 -18.00
C GLY A 35 4.15 -2.75 -17.33
N GLN A 36 4.28 -4.08 -17.45
CA GLN A 36 5.46 -4.80 -16.97
C GLN A 36 6.75 -4.33 -17.66
N GLU A 37 6.72 -4.10 -18.97
CA GLU A 37 7.89 -3.62 -19.71
C GLU A 37 8.34 -2.23 -19.24
N GLU A 38 7.39 -1.35 -18.92
CA GLU A 38 7.66 -0.01 -18.39
C GLU A 38 8.27 -0.11 -16.99
N TRP A 39 7.69 -0.95 -16.12
CA TRP A 39 8.22 -1.22 -14.79
C TRP A 39 9.64 -1.80 -14.81
N GLU A 40 9.89 -2.76 -15.70
CA GLU A 40 11.19 -3.40 -15.87
C GLU A 40 12.25 -2.43 -16.41
N ALA A 41 11.85 -1.43 -17.19
CA ALA A 41 12.75 -0.39 -17.70
C ALA A 41 13.19 0.61 -16.61
N LEU A 42 12.44 0.74 -15.52
CA LEU A 42 12.78 1.62 -14.41
C LEU A 42 14.01 1.12 -13.64
N GLY A 43 14.86 2.07 -13.23
CA GLY A 43 15.92 1.84 -12.27
C GLY A 43 15.39 1.63 -10.84
N GLU A 44 16.26 1.17 -9.94
CA GLU A 44 15.89 0.92 -8.53
C GLU A 44 15.29 2.15 -7.84
N GLN A 45 15.89 3.33 -8.06
CA GLN A 45 15.40 4.57 -7.48
C GLN A 45 14.01 4.95 -8.02
N GLU A 46 13.80 4.85 -9.33
CA GLU A 46 12.50 5.19 -9.95
C GLU A 46 11.41 4.22 -9.50
N ARG A 47 11.72 2.92 -9.36
CA ARG A 47 10.79 1.94 -8.79
C ARG A 47 10.44 2.28 -7.35
N HIS A 48 11.41 2.74 -6.56
CA HIS A 48 11.16 3.17 -5.19
C HIS A 48 10.22 4.36 -5.13
N GLU A 49 10.43 5.38 -5.98
CA GLU A 49 9.55 6.56 -6.06
C GLU A 49 8.11 6.18 -6.46
N VAL A 50 7.94 5.22 -7.37
CA VAL A 50 6.61 4.68 -7.72
C VAL A 50 5.96 3.97 -6.53
N LEU A 51 6.72 3.19 -5.76
CA LEU A 51 6.20 2.51 -4.57
C LEU A 51 5.83 3.49 -3.45
N GLU A 52 6.60 4.57 -3.27
CA GLU A 52 6.26 5.67 -2.37
C GLU A 52 4.94 6.33 -2.76
N ALA A 53 4.74 6.63 -4.05
CA ALA A 53 3.49 7.17 -4.55
C ALA A 53 2.32 6.19 -4.35
N LEU A 54 2.53 4.90 -4.63
CA LEU A 54 1.52 3.87 -4.43
C LEU A 54 1.09 3.78 -2.96
N ALA A 55 2.05 3.79 -2.04
CA ALA A 55 1.76 3.71 -0.61
C ALA A 55 0.96 4.92 -0.13
N ASP A 56 1.28 6.14 -0.59
CA ASP A 56 0.56 7.36 -0.23
C ASP A 56 -0.88 7.33 -0.75
N ASP A 57 -1.07 6.95 -2.02
CA ASP A 57 -2.40 6.82 -2.65
C ASP A 57 -3.24 5.72 -2.00
N VAL A 58 -2.64 4.57 -1.67
CA VAL A 58 -3.31 3.48 -0.94
C VAL A 58 -3.74 3.96 0.45
N PHE A 59 -2.86 4.63 1.20
CA PHE A 59 -3.20 5.13 2.52
C PHE A 59 -4.36 6.13 2.47
N TYR A 60 -4.32 7.07 1.52
CA TYR A 60 -5.40 8.04 1.33
C TYR A 60 -6.71 7.36 0.90
N GLY A 61 -6.63 6.42 -0.04
CA GLY A 61 -7.77 5.62 -0.52
C GLY A 61 -8.42 4.80 0.59
N LEU A 62 -7.63 4.21 1.48
CA LEU A 62 -8.11 3.45 2.65
C LEU A 62 -8.96 4.28 3.61
N GLY A 63 -8.76 5.60 3.61
CA GLY A 63 -9.59 6.55 4.36
C GLY A 63 -11.00 6.71 3.79
N GLN A 64 -11.24 6.29 2.55
CA GLN A 64 -12.54 6.35 1.87
C GLN A 64 -13.15 4.96 1.75
N GLU A 65 -12.36 3.98 1.32
CA GLU A 65 -12.75 2.58 1.16
C GLU A 65 -11.79 1.68 1.93
N ARG A 66 -12.31 0.90 2.89
CA ARG A 66 -11.46 0.12 3.81
C ARG A 66 -10.72 -1.04 3.14
N LEU A 67 -11.01 -1.36 1.90
CA LEU A 67 -10.41 -2.45 1.14
C LEU A 67 -10.12 -1.95 -0.27
N LEU A 68 -8.86 -1.99 -0.68
CA LEU A 68 -8.41 -1.66 -2.02
C LEU A 68 -7.78 -2.89 -2.66
N PHE A 69 -8.04 -3.11 -3.94
CA PHE A 69 -7.37 -4.12 -4.74
C PHE A 69 -6.26 -3.47 -5.55
N ILE A 70 -5.05 -4.01 -5.44
CA ILE A 70 -3.82 -3.47 -6.05
C ILE A 70 -3.14 -4.62 -6.78
N GLY A 71 -3.15 -4.58 -8.12
CA GLY A 71 -2.70 -5.71 -8.93
C GLY A 71 -3.43 -7.01 -8.54
N SER A 72 -2.65 -8.02 -8.18
CA SER A 72 -3.08 -9.33 -7.69
C SER A 72 -3.31 -9.40 -6.18
N GLY A 73 -2.95 -8.34 -5.44
CA GLY A 73 -3.09 -8.24 -4.00
C GLY A 73 -4.25 -7.37 -3.54
N SER A 74 -4.41 -7.30 -2.22
CA SER A 74 -5.36 -6.39 -1.58
C SER A 74 -4.76 -5.77 -0.32
N VAL A 75 -5.17 -4.53 -0.04
CA VAL A 75 -4.81 -3.79 1.17
C VAL A 75 -6.08 -3.45 1.93
N GLN A 76 -6.13 -3.79 3.22
CA GLN A 76 -7.30 -3.59 4.06
C GLN A 76 -6.96 -2.78 5.31
N TYR A 77 -7.76 -1.76 5.62
CA TYR A 77 -7.69 -1.01 6.87
C TYR A 77 -8.72 -1.53 7.88
N ASP A 78 -8.21 -1.99 9.03
CA ASP A 78 -9.02 -2.35 10.18
C ASP A 78 -8.94 -1.27 11.29
N PRO A 79 -10.00 -0.45 11.46
CA PRO A 79 -10.03 0.58 12.48
C PRO A 79 -10.25 0.04 13.91
N GLU A 80 -10.71 -1.20 14.09
CA GLU A 80 -10.89 -1.80 15.41
C GLU A 80 -9.55 -2.18 16.01
N PHE A 81 -8.63 -2.69 15.18
CA PHE A 81 -7.29 -3.09 15.59
C PHE A 81 -6.20 -2.08 15.25
N HIS A 82 -6.56 -0.95 14.63
CA HIS A 82 -5.60 0.07 14.17
C HIS A 82 -4.49 -0.53 13.30
N LEU A 83 -4.86 -1.37 12.32
CA LEU A 83 -3.89 -2.03 11.43
C LEU A 83 -4.26 -1.85 9.96
N ILE A 84 -3.23 -1.88 9.12
CA ILE A 84 -3.36 -2.11 7.69
C ILE A 84 -2.80 -3.50 7.38
N GLU A 85 -3.59 -4.34 6.72
CA GLU A 85 -3.21 -5.69 6.28
C GLU A 85 -2.94 -5.68 4.78
N VAL A 86 -1.86 -6.33 4.35
CA VAL A 86 -1.58 -6.58 2.92
C VAL A 86 -1.64 -8.09 2.66
N VAL A 87 -2.44 -8.47 1.68
CA VAL A 87 -2.68 -9.87 1.30
C VAL A 87 -2.28 -10.08 -0.15
N VAL A 88 -1.52 -11.16 -0.40
CA VAL A 88 -1.13 -11.64 -1.73
C VAL A 88 -1.36 -13.14 -1.77
N ASP A 89 -1.95 -13.67 -2.84
CA ASP A 89 -2.25 -15.10 -2.99
C ASP A 89 -3.00 -15.73 -1.79
N SER A 90 -3.96 -14.97 -1.22
CA SER A 90 -4.73 -15.36 -0.02
C SER A 90 -3.91 -15.51 1.28
N ALA A 91 -2.65 -15.06 1.28
CA ALA A 91 -1.80 -15.02 2.46
C ALA A 91 -1.54 -13.58 2.89
N THR A 92 -1.68 -13.29 4.18
CA THR A 92 -1.22 -12.02 4.74
C THR A 92 0.30 -11.96 4.68
N VAL A 93 0.83 -11.01 3.90
CA VAL A 93 2.27 -10.81 3.72
C VAL A 93 2.83 -9.71 4.61
N ALA A 94 1.97 -8.79 5.08
CA ALA A 94 2.36 -7.73 6.00
C ALA A 94 1.18 -7.28 6.87
N ASN A 95 1.50 -6.85 8.10
CA ASN A 95 0.59 -6.16 9.01
C ASN A 95 1.30 -4.90 9.52
N ILE A 96 0.67 -3.74 9.34
CA ILE A 96 1.23 -2.43 9.70
C ILE A 96 0.42 -1.87 10.85
N ALA A 97 1.02 -1.79 12.04
CA ALA A 97 0.39 -1.17 13.20
C ALA A 97 0.41 0.35 13.06
N LEU A 98 -0.74 1.00 13.29
CA LEU A 98 -0.92 2.44 13.15
C LEU A 98 -0.72 3.21 14.46
N THR A 99 -0.50 2.53 15.59
CA THR A 99 -0.33 3.11 16.93
C THR A 99 0.90 2.59 17.63
#